data_AF-A0A7M2R0D4-F1
#
_entry.id   AF-A0A7M2R0D4-F1
#
_cell.length_a   1.000
_cell.length_b   1.000
_cell.length_c   1.000
_cell.angle_alpha   90.00
_cell.angle_beta   90.00
_cell.angle_gamma   90.00
#
_symmetry.space_group_name_H-M   'P 1'
#
loop_
_entity.id
_entity.type
_entity.pdbx_description
1 polymer ?
#
loop_
_entity_poly.entity_id
_entity_poly.type
_entity_poly.pdbx_seq_one_letter_code
_entity_poly.pdbx_strand_id
1 'polypeptide(L)' 'MLFDVEQAAKCLGTIYNTPTQRSIDLGLFEIKETPINHNSGYISLSKTSKVTGKGQVYFINKFLKVGDLYARNHNAII' A
#
# COMPACT_ATOMS: atom_id res chain seq x y z
N MET A 1 4.54 -5.49 32.39
CA MET A 1 4.20 -6.22 31.14
C MET A 1 2.89 -5.65 30.57
N LEU A 2 2.89 -4.34 30.32
CA LEU A 2 1.88 -3.66 29.51
C LEU A 2 2.67 -3.11 28.33
N PHE A 3 2.86 -3.96 27.31
CA PHE A 3 3.33 -3.47 26.02
C PHE A 3 2.07 -2.98 25.30
N ASP A 4 2.01 -1.68 25.12
CA ASP A 4 0.86 -0.88 24.73
C ASP A 4 0.08 -1.45 23.53
N VAL A 5 -1.21 -1.73 23.74
CA VAL A 5 -2.19 -2.00 22.67
C VAL A 5 -2.19 -0.91 21.59
N GLU A 6 -1.82 0.32 21.96
CA GLU A 6 -1.70 1.46 21.05
C GLU A 6 -0.54 1.29 20.05
N GLN A 7 0.59 0.74 20.49
CA GLN A 7 1.73 0.46 19.62
C GLN A 7 1.43 -0.71 18.66
N ALA A 8 0.64 -1.68 19.10
CA ALA A 8 0.21 -2.79 18.26
C ALA A 8 -0.67 -2.32 17.08
N ALA A 9 -1.65 -1.44 17.34
CA ALA A 9 -2.51 -0.87 16.28
C ALA A 9 -1.71 -0.07 15.25
N LYS A 10 -0.73 0.72 15.70
CA LYS A 10 0.18 1.48 14.83
C LYS A 10 1.05 0.57 13.96
N CYS A 11 1.55 -0.54 14.50
CA CYS A 11 2.31 -1.53 13.75
C CYS A 11 1.46 -2.22 12.67
N LEU A 12 0.23 -2.64 13.02
CA LEU A 12 -0.70 -3.25 12.07
C LEU A 12 -0.99 -2.30 10.90
N GLY A 13 -1.35 -1.04 11.19
CA GLY A 13 -1.59 -0.03 10.15
C GLY A 13 -0.37 0.20 9.25
N THR A 14 0.85 0.16 9.81
CA THR A 14 2.09 0.29 9.05
C THR A 14 2.33 -0.91 8.13
N ILE A 15 2.08 -2.13 8.61
CA ILE A 15 2.24 -3.36 7.83
C ILE A 15 1.27 -3.38 6.64
N TYR A 16 0.01 -3.02 6.85
CA TYR A 16 -1.00 -2.98 5.78
C TYR A 16 -0.69 -1.94 4.69
N ASN A 17 -0.02 -0.84 5.05
CA ASN A 17 0.37 0.21 4.12
C ASN A 17 1.76 -0.02 3.49
N THR A 18 2.49 -1.05 3.93
CA THR A 18 3.79 -1.36 3.36
C THR A 18 3.62 -2.23 2.11
N PRO A 19 4.16 -1.82 0.95
CA PRO A 19 4.04 -2.60 -0.27
C PRO A 19 4.82 -3.92 -0.12
N THR A 20 4.24 -5.00 -0.63
CA THR A 20 4.92 -6.30 -0.70
C THR A 20 6.13 -6.24 -1.63
N GLN A 21 7.13 -7.08 -1.40
CA GLN A 21 8.33 -7.17 -2.24
C GLN A 21 7.98 -7.30 -3.73
N ARG A 22 7.07 -8.23 -4.06
CA ARG A 22 6.59 -8.44 -5.44
C ARG A 22 6.03 -7.18 -6.08
N SER A 23 5.30 -6.36 -5.32
CA SER A 23 4.70 -5.13 -5.87
C SER A 23 5.71 -4.02 -6.14
N ILE A 24 6.83 -4.01 -5.41
CA ILE A 24 8.01 -3.18 -5.67
C ILE A 24 8.75 -3.68 -6.90
N ASP A 25 9.01 -5.00 -7.01
CA ASP A 25 9.71 -5.58 -8.16
C ASP A 25 8.93 -5.36 -9.48
N LEU A 26 7.60 -5.37 -9.40
CA LEU A 26 6.72 -5.03 -10.53
C LEU A 26 6.70 -3.52 -10.85
N GLY A 27 7.30 -2.67 -10.00
CA GLY A 27 7.34 -1.22 -10.15
C GLY A 27 5.97 -0.55 -9.98
N LEU A 28 5.06 -1.15 -9.22
CA LEU A 28 3.72 -0.62 -8.98
C LEU A 28 3.72 0.44 -7.86
N PHE A 29 4.68 0.33 -6.95
CA PHE A 29 4.84 1.23 -5.81
C PHE A 29 6.28 1.72 -5.70
N GLU A 30 6.44 2.87 -5.08
CA GLU A 30 7.71 3.42 -4.62
C GLU A 30 7.58 3.75 -3.12
N ILE A 31 8.69 3.68 -2.38
CA ILE A 31 8.73 4.08 -0.97
C ILE A 31 9.51 5.38 -0.88
N LYS A 32 8.84 6.44 -0.44
CA LYS A 32 9.51 7.70 -0.09
C LYS A 32 9.89 7.66 1.37
N GLU A 33 11.19 7.73 1.64
CA GLU A 33 11.72 7.83 3.00
C GLU A 33 12.04 9.30 3.32
N THR A 34 11.68 9.75 4.51
CA THR A 34 11.95 11.11 5.00
C THR A 34 12.66 11.01 6.36
N PRO A 35 13.90 11.49 6.49
CA PRO A 35 14.59 11.55 7.77
C PRO A 35 13.96 12.63 8.64
N ILE A 36 13.62 12.28 9.88
CA ILE A 36 13.16 13.20 10.91
C ILE A 36 14.30 13.28 11.93
N ASN A 37 14.89 14.48 12.03
CA ASN A 37 15.96 14.76 12.96
C ASN A 37 15.36 15.20 14.29
N HIS A 38 15.73 14.51 15.36
CA HIS A 38 15.28 14.86 16.71
C HIS A 38 16.38 15.62 17.46
N ASN A 39 15.98 16.51 18.37
CA ASN A 39 16.91 17.35 19.13
C ASN A 39 17.89 16.55 20.01
N SER A 40 17.59 15.26 20.27
CA SER A 40 18.46 14.36 21.06
C SER A 40 19.50 13.61 20.21
N GLY A 41 19.62 13.91 18.92
CA GLY A 41 20.67 13.40 18.03
C GLY A 41 20.37 12.08 17.31
N TYR A 42 19.23 11.45 17.56
CA TYR A 42 18.76 10.31 16.77
C TYR A 42 17.99 10.77 15.54
N ILE A 43 18.11 10.00 14.45
CA ILE A 43 17.36 10.20 13.21
C ILE A 43 16.37 9.05 13.10
N SER A 44 15.09 9.37 12.94
CA SER A 44 14.05 8.39 12.63
C SER A 44 13.62 8.49 11.17
N LEU A 45 13.36 7.36 10.52
CA LEU A 45 12.89 7.33 9.13
C LEU A 45 11.37 7.20 9.07
N SER A 46 10.70 8.16 8.44
CA SER A 46 9.29 8.05 8.08
C SER A 46 9.17 7.51 6.66
N LYS A 47 8.40 6.44 6.46
CA LYS A 47 8.21 5.79 5.16
C LYS A 47 6.80 6.00 4.68
N THR A 48 6.64 6.37 3.42
CA THR A 48 5.33 6.50 2.78
C THR A 48 5.34 5.76 1.46
N SER A 49 4.42 4.81 1.31
CA SER A 49 4.16 4.12 0.05
C SER A 49 3.43 5.03 -0.94
N LYS A 50 3.93 5.15 -2.16
CA LYS A 50 3.29 5.89 -3.26
C LYS A 50 3.04 4.95 -4.44
N VAL A 51 1.92 5.14 -5.14
CA VAL A 51 1.61 4.40 -6.36
C VAL A 51 2.32 5.09 -7.52
N THR A 52 3.04 4.33 -8.34
CA THR A 52 3.73 4.86 -9.53
C THR A 52 2.73 5.07 -10.68
N GLY A 53 3.14 5.78 -11.75
CA GLY A 53 2.30 5.90 -12.95
C GLY A 53 1.96 4.52 -13.58
N LYS A 54 2.90 3.57 -13.54
CA LYS A 54 2.66 2.17 -13.94
C LYS A 54 1.65 1.49 -13.02
N GLY A 55 1.77 1.71 -11.70
CA GLY A 55 0.83 1.21 -10.70
C GLY A 55 -0.59 1.69 -10.96
N GLN A 56 -0.78 2.98 -11.26
CA GLN A 56 -2.09 3.55 -11.57
C GLN A 56 -2.77 2.83 -12.75
N VAL A 57 -2.07 2.71 -13.88
CA VAL A 57 -2.57 2.01 -15.07
C VAL A 57 -2.88 0.54 -14.76
N TYR A 58 -2.01 -0.13 -14.01
CA TYR A 58 -2.19 -1.51 -13.60
C TYR A 58 -3.48 -1.71 -12.79
N PHE A 59 -3.71 -0.87 -11.78
CA PHE A 59 -4.90 -0.98 -10.93
C PHE A 59 -6.17 -0.64 -11.70
N ILE A 60 -6.17 0.42 -12.53
CA ILE A 60 -7.32 0.76 -13.39
C ILE A 60 -7.70 -0.45 -14.27
N ASN A 61 -6.73 -1.02 -15.00
CA ASN A 61 -6.99 -2.17 -15.86
C ASN A 61 -7.45 -3.40 -15.10
N LYS A 62 -6.89 -3.63 -13.90
CA LYS A 62 -7.27 -4.76 -13.05
C LYS A 62 -8.71 -4.63 -12.57
N PHE A 63 -9.13 -3.45 -12.11
CA PHE A 63 -10.47 -3.24 -11.56
C PHE A 63 -11.54 -3.12 -12.64
N LEU A 64 -11.25 -2.48 -13.78
CA LEU A 64 -12.17 -2.42 -14.92
C LEU A 64 -12.47 -3.80 -15.51
N LYS A 65 -11.45 -4.67 -15.66
CA LYS A 65 -11.66 -6.05 -16.12
C LYS A 65 -12.56 -6.86 -15.20
N VAL A 66 -12.44 -6.64 -13.89
CA VAL A 66 -13.27 -7.32 -12.90
C VAL A 66 -14.71 -6.84 -12.99
N GLY A 67 -14.94 -5.52 -13.09
CA GLY A 67 -16.28 -4.95 -13.32
C GLY A 67 -16.94 -5.47 -14.59
N ASP A 68 -16.20 -5.52 -15.69
CA ASP A 68 -16.65 -6.08 -16.97
C ASP A 68 -17.04 -7.56 -16.87
N LEU A 69 -16.28 -8.38 -16.14
CA LEU A 69 -16.58 -9.80 -15.93
C LEU A 69 -17.87 -9.98 -15.14
N TYR A 70 -18.07 -9.20 -14.07
CA TYR A 70 -19.33 -9.24 -13.32
C TYR A 70 -20.52 -8.79 -14.19
N ALA A 71 -20.38 -7.71 -14.95
CA ALA A 71 -21.45 -7.21 -15.82
C ALA A 71 -21.84 -8.22 -16.92
N ARG A 72 -20.84 -8.89 -17.54
CA ARG A 72 -21.10 -9.94 -18.55
C ARG A 72 -21.79 -11.17 -17.96
N ASN A 73 -21.37 -11.61 -16.77
CA ASN A 73 -21.96 -12.79 -16.13
C ASN A 73 -23.37 -12.53 -15.57
N HIS A 74 -23.69 -11.31 -15.14
CA HIS A 74 -25.06 -10.94 -14.73
C HIS A 74 -26.04 -10.84 -15.91
N ASN A 75 -25.56 -10.40 -17.08
CA ASN A 75 -26.39 -10.34 -18.30
C ASN A 75 -26.50 -11.68 -19.04
N ALA A 76 -25.73 -12.70 -18.65
CA ALA A 76 -25.80 -14.04 -19.24
C ALA A 76 -26.86 -14.96 -18.58
N ILE A 77 -27.55 -14.48 -17.53
CA ILE A 77 -28.51 -15.25 -16.72
C ILE A 77 -29.97 -14.83 -16.99
N ILE A 78 -30.21 -13.90 -17.92
CA ILE A 78 -31.56 -13.49 -18.34
C ILE A 78 -31.87 -14.07 -19.72
#